data_AF-A0A2W6VR91-F1
#
_entry.id   AF-A0A2W6VR91-F1
#
_cell.length_a   1.000
_cell.length_b   1.000
_cell.length_c   1.000
_cell.angle_alpha   90.00
_cell.angle_beta   90.00
_cell.angle_gamma   90.00
#
_symmetry.space_group_name_H-M   'P 1'
#
loop_
_entity.id
_entity.type
_entity.pdbx_description
1 polymer ?
#
loop_
_entity_poly.entity_id
_entity_poly.type
_entity_poly.pdbx_seq_one_letter_code
_entity_poly.pdbx_strand_id
1 'polypeptide(L)' 'LMGGLNYQVEHHLFPSMARPHLSRARLVVRDFCKTHDVPYTETSLVRSYAIVIEYLNRVGLAARDPFDCPMVGQYRRA' A
#
# COMPACT_ATOMS: atom_id res chain seq x y z
N LEU A 1 1.17 -12.78 14.69
CA LEU A 1 0.43 -12.99 13.43
C LEU A 1 1.02 -12.31 12.20
N MET A 2 1.97 -11.38 12.27
CA MET A 2 2.61 -10.79 11.06
C MET A 2 4.13 -10.63 11.14
N GLY A 3 4.77 -11.23 12.14
CA GLY A 3 6.22 -11.11 12.36
C GLY A 3 6.73 -9.68 12.57
N GLY A 4 5.89 -8.64 12.62
CA GLY A 4 6.33 -7.24 12.65
C GLY A 4 6.13 -6.47 11.33
N LEU A 5 5.57 -7.10 10.29
CA LEU A 5 5.12 -6.41 9.07
C LEU A 5 4.00 -5.39 9.32
N ASN A 6 3.39 -5.41 10.50
CA ASN A 6 2.37 -4.48 10.95
C ASN A 6 2.93 -3.25 11.70
N TYR A 7 4.25 -3.08 11.72
CA TYR A 7 4.95 -1.94 12.35
C TYR A 7 5.95 -1.30 11.36
N GLN A 8 5.55 -1.18 10.09
CA GLN A 8 6.43 -0.66 9.03
C GLN A 8 6.82 0.79 9.28
N VAL A 9 5.89 1.63 9.75
CA VAL A 9 6.19 3.03 10.08
C VAL A 9 7.31 3.09 11.11
N GLU A 10 7.18 2.34 12.21
CA GLU A 10 8.17 2.32 13.29
C GLU A 10 9.49 1.68 12.84
N HIS A 11 9.43 0.66 11.98
CA HIS A 11 10.63 0.04 11.43
C HIS A 11 11.46 1.03 10.60
N HIS A 12 10.81 1.87 9.78
CA HIS A 12 11.50 2.87 8.98
C HIS A 12 11.95 4.08 9.80
N LEU A 13 11.21 4.46 10.85
CA LEU A 13 11.61 5.53 11.77
C LEU A 13 12.77 5.11 12.69
N PHE A 14 12.80 3.84 13.12
CA PHE A 14 13.77 3.31 14.08
C PHE A 14 14.40 1.99 13.57
N PRO A 15 15.21 2.02 12.50
CA PRO A 15 15.74 0.82 11.85
C PRO A 15 16.62 -0.05 12.77
N SER A 16 17.28 0.55 13.75
CA SER A 16 18.12 -0.15 14.74
C SER A 16 17.34 -0.69 15.95
N MET A 17 16.05 -0.38 16.08
CA MET A 17 15.23 -0.85 17.20
C MET A 17 14.88 -2.33 17.05
N ALA A 18 15.05 -3.10 18.12
CA ALA A 18 14.63 -4.50 18.15
C ALA A 18 13.11 -4.64 17.94
N ARG A 19 12.71 -5.58 17.08
CA ARG A 19 11.31 -5.81 16.64
C ARG A 19 10.28 -5.91 17.78
N PRO A 20 10.56 -6.55 18.94
CA PRO A 20 9.59 -6.61 20.03
C PRO A 20 9.17 -5.23 20.57
N HIS A 21 10.06 -4.24 20.50
CA HIS A 21 9.82 -2.88 21.00
C HIS A 21 8.99 -2.02 20.04
N LEU A 22 8.87 -2.39 18.76
CA LEU A 22 8.10 -1.63 17.77
C LEU A 22 6.62 -1.49 18.15
N SER A 23 6.07 -2.46 18.88
CA SER A 23 4.71 -2.39 19.41
C SER A 23 4.49 -1.21 20.37
N ARG A 24 5.48 -0.92 21.22
CA ARG A 24 5.46 0.22 22.15
C ARG A 24 5.76 1.52 21.41
N ALA A 25 6.74 1.49 20.51
CA ALA A 25 7.06 2.64 19.67
C ALA A 25 5.84 3.12 18.86
N ARG A 26 5.03 2.20 18.34
CA ARG A 26 3.80 2.52 17.59
C ARG A 26 2.84 3.39 18.39
N LEU A 27 2.66 3.10 19.68
CA LEU A 27 1.77 3.90 20.52
C LEU A 27 2.27 5.34 20.63
N VAL A 28 3.58 5.51 20.88
CA VAL A 28 4.22 6.82 20.98
C VAL A 28 4.15 7.59 19.66
N VAL A 29 4.52 6.94 18.54
CA VAL A 29 4.52 7.56 17.21
C VAL A 29 3.11 8.00 16.82
N ARG A 30 2.10 7.16 17.05
CA ARG A 30 0.71 7.49 16.72
C ARG A 30 0.21 8.69 17.53
N ASP A 31 0.53 8.76 18.81
CA ASP A 31 0.09 9.87 19.67
C ASP A 31 0.84 11.17 19.35
N PHE A 32 2.13 11.07 18.99
CA PHE A 32 2.89 12.18 18.42
C PHE A 32 2.24 12.70 17.13
N CYS A 33 1.95 11.81 16.17
CA CYS A 33 1.29 12.17 14.92
C CYS A 33 -0.05 12.88 15.16
N LYS A 34 -0.88 12.40 16.08
CA LYS A 34 -2.14 13.06 16.46
C LYS A 34 -1.93 14.47 17.03
N THR A 35 -0.91 14.63 17.87
CA THR A 35 -0.63 15.92 18.54
C THR A 35 -0.16 16.98 17.54
N HIS A 36 0.55 16.55 16.50
CA HIS A 36 1.14 17.44 15.50
C HIS A 36 0.34 17.51 14.18
N ASP A 37 -0.88 16.97 14.17
CA ASP A 37 -1.74 16.89 12.98
C ASP A 37 -1.05 16.24 11.75
N VAL A 38 -0.23 15.22 12.03
CA VAL A 38 0.45 14.43 11.00
C VAL A 38 -0.38 13.18 10.71
N PRO A 39 -0.75 12.91 9.44
CA PRO A 39 -1.45 11.68 9.09
C PRO A 39 -0.62 10.43 9.41
N TYR A 40 -1.17 9.56 10.26
CA TYR A 40 -0.62 8.24 10.54
C TYR A 40 -1.45 7.18 9.80
N THR A 41 -0.88 6.57 8.76
CA THR A 41 -1.60 5.60 7.92
C THR A 41 -1.26 4.17 8.31
N GLU A 42 -2.28 3.41 8.67
CA GLU A 42 -2.21 1.97 8.90
C GLU A 42 -3.44 1.28 8.29
N THR A 43 -3.30 -0.01 7.97
CA THR A 43 -4.39 -0.80 7.38
C THR A 43 -4.43 -2.20 7.96
N SER A 44 -5.61 -2.82 7.93
CA SER A 44 -5.73 -4.25 8.19
C SER A 44 -5.22 -5.05 6.99
N LEU A 45 -4.89 -6.32 7.22
CA LEU A 45 -4.40 -7.23 6.18
C LEU A 45 -5.40 -7.44 5.06
N VAL A 46 -6.66 -7.69 5.41
CA VAL A 46 -7.72 -7.89 4.41
C VAL A 46 -7.86 -6.64 3.54
N ARG A 47 -7.83 -5.45 4.16
CA ARG A 47 -7.90 -4.19 3.43
C ARG A 47 -6.65 -3.94 2.58
N SER A 48 -5.45 -4.28 3.04
CA SER A 48 -4.24 -4.13 2.20
C SER A 48 -4.30 -5.02 0.97
N TYR A 49 -4.77 -6.27 1.11
CA TYR A 49 -4.99 -7.15 -0.04
C TYR A 49 -6.04 -6.60 -1.01
N ALA A 50 -7.16 -6.09 -0.49
CA ALA A 50 -8.19 -5.47 -1.32
C ALA A 50 -7.64 -4.28 -2.13
N ILE A 51 -6.86 -3.39 -1.49
CA ILE A 51 -6.22 -2.25 -2.16
C ILE A 51 -5.29 -2.72 -3.30
N VAL A 52 -4.46 -3.74 -3.05
CA VAL A 52 -3.54 -4.28 -4.06
C VAL A 52 -4.30 -4.87 -5.25
N ILE A 53 -5.31 -5.71 -4.98
CA ILE A 53 -6.12 -6.34 -6.03
C ILE A 53 -6.88 -5.28 -6.84
N GLU A 54 -7.48 -4.29 -6.18
CA GLU A 54 -8.18 -3.20 -6.85
C GLU A 54 -7.24 -2.43 -7.78
N TYR A 55 -6.04 -2.10 -7.30
CA TYR A 55 -5.05 -1.40 -8.10
C TYR A 55 -4.60 -2.23 -9.31
N LEU A 56 -4.29 -3.51 -9.11
CA LEU A 56 -3.91 -4.43 -10.18
C LEU A 56 -5.02 -4.58 -11.22
N ASN A 57 -6.28 -4.69 -10.79
CA ASN A 57 -7.42 -4.72 -11.71
C ASN A 57 -7.56 -3.40 -12.48
N ARG A 58 -7.38 -2.25 -11.81
CA ARG A 58 -7.47 -0.94 -12.46
C ARG A 58 -6.43 -0.77 -13.55
N VAL A 59 -5.16 -1.08 -13.27
CA VAL A 59 -4.08 -0.92 -14.27
C VAL A 59 -4.06 -2.06 -15.29
N GLY A 60 -4.39 -3.28 -14.88
CA GLY A 60 -4.42 -4.47 -15.74
C GLY A 60 -5.59 -4.48 -16.72
N LEU A 61 -6.77 -4.01 -16.29
CA LEU A 61 -7.95 -3.90 -17.17
C LEU A 61 -7.97 -2.62 -18.00
N ALA A 62 -7.18 -1.60 -17.63
CA ALA A 62 -6.95 -0.44 -18.50
C ALA A 62 -6.10 -0.80 -19.73
N ALA A 63 -5.21 -1.79 -19.62
CA ALA A 63 -4.39 -2.31 -20.72
C ALA A 63 -5.11 -3.48 -21.45
N ARG A 64 -6.32 -3.20 -21.94
CA ARG A 64 -7.36 -4.21 -22.20
C ARG A 64 -7.07 -5.27 -23.27
N ASP A 65 -6.02 -5.13 -24.06
CA ASP A 65 -5.44 -6.26 -24.79
C ASP A 65 -3.95 -5.97 -25.11
N PRO A 66 -2.98 -6.75 -24.58
CA PRO A 66 -1.58 -6.63 -24.99
C PRO A 66 -1.35 -6.81 -26.50
N PHE A 67 -2.33 -7.40 -27.20
CA PHE A 67 -2.35 -7.62 -28.63
C PHE A 67 -3.29 -6.68 -29.39
N ASP A 68 -3.92 -5.70 -28.72
CA ASP A 68 -4.66 -4.64 -29.42
C ASP A 68 -3.66 -3.79 -30.20
N CYS A 69 -3.66 -3.93 -31.51
CA CYS A 69 -2.89 -3.07 -32.39
C CYS A 69 -3.68 -1.77 -32.59
N PRO A 70 -3.19 -0.61 -32.10
CA PRO A 70 -3.93 0.66 -32.20
C PRO A 70 -4.25 1.03 -33.67
N MET A 71 -3.43 0.58 -34.62
CA MET A 71 -3.68 0.73 -36.06
C MET A 71 -4.94 -0.03 -36.51
N VAL A 72 -5.20 -1.24 -36.02
CA VAL A 72 -6.37 -2.04 -36.44
C VAL A 72 -7.67 -1.37 -35.97
N GLY A 73 -7.69 -0.82 -34.76
CA GLY A 73 -8.84 -0.07 -34.23
C GLY A 73 -9.13 1.22 -35.02
N GLN A 74 -8.09 1.85 -35.58
CA GLN A 74 -8.21 3.11 -36.34
C GLN A 74 -8.65 2.92 -37.79
N TYR A 75 -8.23 1.83 -38.46
CA TYR A 75 -8.46 1.65 -39.90
C TYR A 75 -9.50 0.57 -40.27
N ARG A 76 -9.93 -0.28 -39.33
CA ARG A 76 -10.90 -1.36 -39.60
C ARG A 76 -12.36 -1.00 -39.33
N ARG A 77 -12.64 0.22 -38.85
CA ARG A 77 -13.97 0.84 -38.84
C ARG A 77 -14.16 1.67 -40.11
N ALA A 78 -14.23 0.99 -41.24
CA ALA A 78 -14.71 1.55 -42.52
C ALA A 78 -15.78 0.61 -43.06
#